data_AF-A0A7S4K0N8-F1
#
_entry.id   AF-A0A7S4K0N8-F1
#
_cell.length_a   1.000
_cell.length_b   1.000
_cell.length_c   1.000
_cell.angle_alpha   90.00
_cell.angle_beta   90.00
_cell.angle_gamma   90.00
#
_symmetry.space_group_name_H-M   'P 1'
#
loop_
_entity.id
_entity.type
_entity.pdbx_description
1 polymer ?
#
loop_
_entity_poly.entity_id
_entity_poly.type
_entity_poly.pdbx_seq_one_letter_code
_entity_poly.pdbx_strand_id
1 'polypeptide(L)'
;SSSSSSSSSSSSSRGLSSAPLPMAPPSLSTTGIVPGSYPEDGAHPEDAPAHPHPPPTPLTPLQTFWRDQMTEIENSFDFKSHGLPRQRIKRIMKQDENIKMISAETPALFAKACELFILELTLRSWEHTEDSKRKTLQRSDISVAISRTETYDFLVDIVPREDMKSPAKKIDEGGGGGG
;
A
#
# COMPACT_ATOMS: atom_id res chain seq x y z
N SER A 1 -58.03 -39.06 -10.66
CA SER A 1 -57.49 -39.55 -11.94
C SER A 1 -56.19 -38.80 -12.20
N SER A 2 -55.05 -39.40 -11.86
CA SER A 2 -54.04 -39.95 -12.81
C SER A 2 -53.22 -38.81 -13.48
N SER A 3 -51.89 -38.80 -13.61
CA SER A 3 -50.83 -39.78 -13.36
C SER A 3 -49.48 -39.05 -13.32
N SER A 4 -48.52 -39.71 -12.70
CA SER A 4 -47.07 -39.50 -12.63
C SER A 4 -46.35 -39.34 -13.98
N SER A 5 -45.20 -38.66 -14.00
CA SER A 5 -43.98 -39.18 -14.64
C SER A 5 -42.71 -38.49 -14.13
N SER A 6 -41.83 -39.30 -13.58
CA SER A 6 -40.43 -39.05 -13.23
C SER A 6 -39.50 -39.14 -14.45
N SER A 7 -38.37 -38.43 -14.44
CA SER A 7 -37.16 -38.89 -15.14
C SER A 7 -35.91 -38.33 -14.47
N SER A 8 -35.18 -39.24 -13.82
CA SER A 8 -33.80 -39.15 -13.40
C SER A 8 -32.85 -39.23 -14.61
N SER A 9 -31.70 -38.56 -14.53
CA SER A 9 -30.48 -38.98 -15.25
C SER A 9 -29.25 -38.52 -14.48
N SER A 10 -28.37 -39.47 -14.24
CA SER A 10 -27.25 -39.44 -13.31
C SER A 10 -25.92 -39.21 -14.04
N SER A 11 -24.98 -38.62 -13.31
CA SER A 11 -23.55 -38.98 -13.25
C SER A 11 -22.69 -38.97 -14.52
N SER A 12 -21.61 -38.19 -14.48
CA SER A 12 -20.27 -38.72 -14.81
C SER A 12 -19.17 -37.91 -14.13
N SER A 13 -18.26 -38.68 -13.54
CA SER A 13 -17.14 -38.35 -12.66
C SER A 13 -15.82 -38.21 -13.43
N ARG A 14 -14.77 -37.85 -12.68
CA ARG A 14 -13.30 -37.88 -12.96
C ARG A 14 -12.72 -36.45 -13.06
N GLY A 15 -11.58 -36.11 -12.47
CA GLY A 15 -10.54 -36.90 -11.82
C GLY A 15 -9.55 -35.99 -11.08
N LEU A 16 -8.65 -36.64 -10.35
CA LEU A 16 -7.73 -36.12 -9.34
C LEU A 16 -6.48 -35.44 -9.94
N SER A 17 -5.91 -34.53 -9.13
CA SER A 17 -4.46 -34.31 -8.90
C SER A 17 -3.56 -33.80 -10.05
N SER A 18 -2.94 -32.64 -9.83
CA SER A 18 -1.46 -32.47 -9.74
C SER A 18 -1.04 -31.01 -9.96
N ALA A 19 -0.31 -30.45 -8.99
CA ALA A 19 0.67 -29.39 -9.24
C ALA A 19 1.97 -30.05 -9.75
N PRO A 20 2.83 -29.39 -10.55
CA PRO A 20 3.78 -28.41 -9.99
C PRO A 20 4.20 -27.24 -10.91
N LEU A 21 4.79 -26.18 -10.32
CA LEU A 21 5.72 -25.22 -10.96
C LEU A 21 7.16 -25.81 -10.97
N PRO A 22 8.22 -25.26 -11.61
CA PRO A 22 8.41 -23.94 -12.23
C PRO A 22 9.11 -23.96 -13.63
N MET A 23 9.17 -22.80 -14.29
CA MET A 23 9.91 -22.59 -15.55
C MET A 23 11.21 -21.82 -15.27
N ALA A 24 12.36 -22.40 -15.61
CA ALA A 24 13.68 -21.76 -15.52
C ALA A 24 14.01 -20.96 -16.80
N PRO A 25 14.67 -19.78 -16.71
CA PRO A 25 15.40 -19.21 -17.84
C PRO A 25 16.88 -19.66 -17.87
N PRO A 26 17.50 -19.74 -19.07
CA PRO A 26 18.87 -20.24 -19.25
C PRO A 26 19.95 -19.25 -18.78
N SER A 27 21.01 -19.81 -18.18
CA SER A 27 22.28 -19.15 -17.90
C SER A 27 23.10 -18.97 -19.18
N LEU A 28 23.70 -17.78 -19.35
CA LEU A 28 24.85 -17.56 -20.24
C LEU A 28 25.64 -16.35 -19.73
N SER A 29 26.52 -16.60 -18.76
CA SER A 29 27.58 -15.68 -18.37
C SER A 29 28.76 -15.88 -19.32
N THR A 30 29.02 -14.89 -20.18
CA THR A 30 30.21 -14.85 -21.03
C THR A 30 31.40 -14.29 -20.23
N THR A 31 32.54 -14.92 -20.47
CA THR A 31 33.79 -14.92 -19.72
C THR A 31 34.66 -13.68 -19.97
N GLY A 32 35.36 -13.22 -18.92
CA GLY A 32 36.51 -12.32 -19.00
C GLY A 32 37.56 -12.76 -17.97
N ILE A 33 38.64 -13.36 -18.47
CA ILE A 33 39.67 -14.15 -17.76
C ILE A 33 40.85 -13.27 -17.34
N VAL A 34 41.42 -13.54 -16.14
CA VAL A 34 42.86 -13.33 -15.84
C VAL A 34 43.37 -14.55 -15.05
N PRO A 35 44.53 -15.16 -15.40
CA PRO A 35 44.95 -16.47 -14.91
C PRO A 35 45.85 -16.37 -13.66
N GLY A 36 45.55 -17.17 -12.63
CA GLY A 36 46.37 -17.30 -11.44
C GLY A 36 46.05 -18.58 -10.67
N SER A 37 46.72 -19.68 -11.05
CA SER A 37 47.11 -20.84 -10.24
C SER A 37 46.19 -21.29 -9.08
N TYR A 38 45.50 -22.43 -9.27
CA TYR A 38 44.97 -23.28 -8.20
C TYR A 38 45.57 -24.69 -8.36
N PRO A 39 46.17 -25.29 -7.32
CA PRO A 39 46.25 -26.75 -7.24
C PRO A 39 44.87 -27.30 -6.87
N GLU A 40 44.52 -28.42 -7.49
CA GLU A 40 43.40 -29.27 -7.05
C GLU A 40 43.58 -29.68 -5.59
N ASP A 41 42.65 -29.28 -4.74
CA ASP A 41 42.20 -30.11 -3.62
C ASP A 41 40.73 -29.81 -3.35
N GLY A 42 39.92 -30.86 -3.36
CA GLY A 42 38.47 -30.79 -3.32
C GLY A 42 37.94 -30.15 -2.03
N ALA A 43 37.15 -29.09 -2.19
CA ALA A 43 36.22 -28.62 -1.17
C ALA A 43 35.00 -28.00 -1.87
N HIS A 44 33.96 -28.81 -2.00
CA HIS A 44 32.62 -28.40 -2.41
C HIS A 44 32.03 -27.50 -1.30
N PRO A 45 31.64 -26.23 -1.55
CA PRO A 45 30.92 -25.46 -0.55
C PRO A 45 29.42 -25.80 -0.65
N GLU A 46 29.02 -27.02 -0.29
CA GLU A 46 27.61 -27.38 -0.03
C GLU A 46 27.28 -27.57 1.45
N ASP A 47 28.16 -27.15 2.36
CA ASP A 47 27.91 -27.23 3.81
C ASP A 47 27.77 -25.83 4.43
N ALA A 48 27.01 -24.95 3.77
CA ALA A 48 26.43 -23.80 4.46
C ALA A 48 25.13 -24.29 5.15
N PRO A 49 25.03 -24.25 6.49
CA PRO A 49 23.83 -24.70 7.18
C PRO A 49 22.63 -23.92 6.64
N ALA A 50 21.58 -24.63 6.23
CA ALA A 50 20.31 -24.05 5.82
C ALA A 50 19.84 -23.09 6.91
N HIS A 51 20.04 -21.78 6.68
CA HIS A 51 19.51 -20.76 7.57
C HIS A 51 17.99 -20.99 7.65
N PRO A 52 17.41 -21.16 8.86
CA PRO A 52 15.98 -21.26 9.00
C PRO A 52 15.34 -20.04 8.32
N HIS A 53 14.41 -20.27 7.40
CA HIS A 53 13.59 -19.19 6.88
C HIS A 53 13.04 -18.39 8.07
N PRO A 54 13.25 -17.07 8.15
CA PRO A 54 12.66 -16.28 9.22
C PRO A 54 11.15 -16.47 9.19
N PRO A 55 10.48 -16.56 10.35
CA PRO A 55 9.03 -16.64 10.39
C PRO A 55 8.44 -15.44 9.63
N PRO A 56 7.32 -15.62 8.89
CA PRO A 56 6.69 -14.53 8.17
C PRO A 56 6.40 -13.40 9.16
N THR A 57 6.94 -12.21 8.87
CA THR A 57 6.68 -11.02 9.68
C THR A 57 5.17 -10.73 9.66
N PRO A 58 4.58 -10.39 10.81
CA PRO A 58 3.18 -9.98 10.84
C PRO A 58 2.99 -8.74 9.97
N LEU A 59 1.93 -8.74 9.16
CA LEU A 59 1.61 -7.61 8.31
C LEU A 59 1.26 -6.39 9.15
N THR A 60 1.67 -5.22 8.67
CA THR A 60 1.21 -3.95 9.25
C THR A 60 -0.30 -3.77 9.02
N PRO A 61 -0.99 -2.94 9.83
CA PRO A 61 -2.38 -2.59 9.59
C PRO A 61 -2.63 -2.05 8.18
N LEU A 62 -1.70 -1.23 7.66
CA LEU A 62 -1.77 -0.67 6.31
C LEU A 62 -1.64 -1.75 5.22
N GLN A 63 -0.73 -2.71 5.37
CA GLN A 63 -0.59 -3.83 4.44
C GLN A 63 -1.82 -4.74 4.45
N THR A 64 -2.36 -5.00 5.64
CA THR A 64 -3.60 -5.78 5.80
C THR A 64 -4.76 -5.08 5.10
N PHE A 65 -4.93 -3.77 5.32
CA PHE A 65 -5.92 -2.95 4.64
C PHE A 65 -5.83 -3.07 3.12
N TRP A 66 -4.64 -2.87 2.54
CA TRP A 66 -4.48 -2.92 1.08
C TRP A 66 -4.72 -4.31 0.50
N ARG A 67 -4.25 -5.37 1.16
CA ARG A 67 -4.54 -6.75 0.75
C ARG A 67 -6.05 -7.02 0.71
N ASP A 68 -6.75 -6.61 1.75
CA ASP A 68 -8.18 -6.85 1.89
C ASP A 68 -8.97 -5.99 0.88
N GLN A 69 -8.57 -4.72 0.66
CA GLN A 69 -9.17 -3.87 -0.36
C GLN A 69 -8.92 -4.35 -1.79
N MET A 70 -7.74 -4.87 -2.11
CA MET A 70 -7.48 -5.45 -3.44
C MET A 70 -8.36 -6.67 -3.68
N THR A 71 -8.52 -7.52 -2.67
CA THR A 71 -9.43 -8.67 -2.73
C THR A 71 -10.88 -8.22 -2.93
N GLU A 72 -11.32 -7.15 -2.25
CA GLU A 72 -12.67 -6.59 -2.43
C GLU A 72 -12.88 -6.04 -3.85
N ILE A 73 -11.89 -5.34 -4.40
CA ILE A 73 -11.96 -4.76 -5.74
C ILE A 73 -11.99 -5.85 -6.83
N GLU A 74 -11.25 -6.94 -6.67
CA GLU A 74 -11.29 -8.06 -7.61
C GLU A 74 -12.64 -8.79 -7.60
N ASN A 75 -13.30 -8.85 -6.45
CA ASN A 75 -14.56 -9.55 -6.26
C ASN A 75 -15.80 -8.66 -6.48
N SER A 76 -15.64 -7.34 -6.58
CA SER A 76 -16.74 -6.39 -6.73
C SER A 76 -16.51 -5.41 -7.89
N PHE A 77 -17.41 -5.47 -8.87
CA PHE A 77 -17.42 -4.55 -10.02
C PHE A 77 -18.59 -3.56 -9.98
N ASP A 78 -19.38 -3.58 -8.91
CA ASP A 78 -20.58 -2.75 -8.83
C ASP A 78 -20.29 -1.38 -8.25
N PHE A 79 -19.85 -0.45 -9.10
CA PHE A 79 -19.60 0.94 -8.74
C PHE A 79 -20.87 1.73 -8.36
N LYS A 80 -22.04 1.08 -8.26
CA LYS A 80 -23.34 1.73 -8.06
C LYS A 80 -23.65 2.05 -6.60
N SER A 81 -22.89 1.56 -5.63
CA SER A 81 -23.18 1.75 -4.20
C SER A 81 -22.07 2.41 -3.37
N HIS A 82 -21.12 3.15 -3.98
CA HIS A 82 -20.01 3.76 -3.23
C HIS A 82 -20.28 5.18 -2.72
N GLY A 83 -19.67 5.50 -1.57
CA GLY A 83 -20.12 6.49 -0.60
C GLY A 83 -19.95 7.97 -0.94
N LEU A 84 -19.30 8.33 -2.06
CA LEU A 84 -19.07 9.73 -2.43
C LEU A 84 -19.92 10.16 -3.64
N PRO A 85 -20.58 11.35 -3.58
CA PRO A 85 -21.50 11.78 -4.63
C PRO A 85 -20.78 12.12 -5.95
N ARG A 86 -21.03 11.29 -6.99
CA ARG A 86 -20.44 11.43 -8.34
C ARG A 86 -20.59 12.84 -8.93
N GLN A 87 -21.73 13.49 -8.72
CA GLN A 87 -21.97 14.86 -9.20
C GLN A 87 -21.01 15.88 -8.58
N ARG A 88 -20.62 15.71 -7.31
CA ARG A 88 -19.67 16.60 -6.64
C ARG A 88 -18.25 16.36 -7.14
N ILE A 89 -17.86 15.09 -7.29
CA ILE A 89 -16.58 14.70 -7.89
C ILE A 89 -16.45 15.33 -9.29
N LYS A 90 -17.48 15.16 -10.15
CA LYS A 90 -17.50 15.77 -11.48
C LYS A 90 -17.37 17.30 -11.45
N ARG A 91 -17.98 17.98 -10.46
CA ARG A 91 -17.87 19.44 -10.31
C ARG A 91 -16.45 19.86 -9.90
N ILE A 92 -15.80 19.15 -8.98
CA ILE A 92 -14.41 19.41 -8.57
C ILE A 92 -13.49 19.23 -9.78
N MET A 93 -13.62 18.12 -10.52
CA MET A 93 -12.86 17.90 -11.75
C MET A 93 -13.06 19.00 -12.81
N LYS A 94 -14.21 19.68 -12.80
CA LYS A 94 -14.55 20.77 -13.73
C LYS A 94 -14.16 22.16 -13.25
N GLN A 95 -13.53 22.28 -12.07
CA GLN A 95 -12.96 23.55 -11.63
C GLN A 95 -11.76 23.97 -12.48
N ASP A 96 -11.09 23.01 -13.12
CA ASP A 96 -10.12 23.28 -14.16
C ASP A 96 -10.85 23.58 -15.48
N GLU A 97 -10.70 24.83 -15.97
CA GLU A 97 -11.32 25.32 -17.20
C GLU A 97 -10.86 24.56 -18.45
N ASN A 98 -9.70 23.90 -18.39
CA ASN A 98 -9.13 23.17 -19.52
C ASN A 98 -9.83 21.81 -19.73
N ILE A 99 -10.63 21.34 -18.76
CA ILE A 99 -11.32 20.06 -18.81
C ILE A 99 -12.69 20.21 -19.50
N LYS A 100 -12.79 19.80 -20.78
CA LYS A 100 -14.03 19.93 -21.59
C LYS A 100 -15.03 18.79 -21.40
N MET A 101 -14.58 17.54 -21.37
CA MET A 101 -15.46 16.37 -21.20
C MET A 101 -14.83 15.40 -20.20
N ILE A 102 -15.68 14.68 -19.47
CA ILE A 102 -15.27 13.66 -18.51
C ILE A 102 -16.13 12.44 -18.82
N SER A 103 -15.48 11.28 -19.02
CA SER A 103 -16.18 10.01 -19.24
C SER A 103 -17.13 9.71 -18.08
N ALA A 104 -18.24 9.02 -18.36
CA ALA A 104 -19.21 8.65 -17.33
C ALA A 104 -18.59 7.75 -16.24
N GLU A 105 -17.55 6.99 -16.58
CA GLU A 105 -16.86 6.05 -15.69
C GLU A 105 -15.87 6.75 -14.75
N THR A 106 -15.24 7.84 -15.18
CA THR A 106 -14.19 8.51 -14.39
C THR A 106 -14.66 8.98 -13.01
N PRO A 107 -15.85 9.60 -12.83
CA PRO A 107 -16.34 9.96 -11.50
C PRO A 107 -16.62 8.76 -10.59
N ALA A 108 -16.92 7.58 -11.16
CA ALA A 108 -17.09 6.37 -10.36
C ALA A 108 -15.75 5.84 -9.85
N LEU A 109 -14.72 5.83 -10.71
CA LEU A 109 -13.36 5.44 -10.33
C LEU A 109 -12.80 6.37 -9.25
N PHE A 110 -12.97 7.69 -9.41
CA PHE A 110 -12.56 8.64 -8.39
C PHE A 110 -13.32 8.46 -7.08
N ALA A 111 -14.59 8.03 -7.10
CA ALA A 111 -15.31 7.78 -5.85
C ALA A 111 -14.61 6.70 -5.01
N LYS A 112 -14.26 5.56 -5.61
CA LYS A 112 -13.53 4.49 -4.90
C LYS A 112 -12.08 4.90 -4.58
N ALA A 113 -11.39 5.58 -5.51
CA ALA A 113 -10.02 6.05 -5.25
C ALA A 113 -9.97 7.05 -4.09
N CYS A 114 -10.91 7.99 -4.02
CA CYS A 114 -11.01 8.95 -2.91
C CYS A 114 -11.36 8.26 -1.59
N GLU A 115 -12.23 7.25 -1.61
CA GLU A 115 -12.53 6.43 -0.43
C GLU A 115 -11.27 5.75 0.11
N LEU A 116 -10.52 5.06 -0.76
CA LEU A 116 -9.26 4.42 -0.41
C LEU A 116 -8.21 5.42 0.08
N PHE A 117 -8.09 6.57 -0.60
CA PHE A 117 -7.15 7.62 -0.23
C PHE A 117 -7.45 8.18 1.18
N ILE A 118 -8.72 8.44 1.51
CA ILE A 118 -9.10 8.92 2.84
C ILE A 118 -8.76 7.89 3.91
N LEU A 119 -9.07 6.61 3.67
CA LEU A 119 -8.77 5.53 4.61
C LEU A 119 -7.26 5.37 4.82
N GLU A 120 -6.49 5.35 3.74
CA GLU A 120 -5.04 5.20 3.78
C GLU A 120 -4.37 6.36 4.53
N LEU A 121 -4.72 7.60 4.17
CA LEU A 121 -4.20 8.80 4.84
C LEU A 121 -4.56 8.79 6.32
N THR A 122 -5.78 8.35 6.67
CA THR A 122 -6.23 8.23 8.06
C THR A 122 -5.41 7.19 8.82
N LEU A 123 -5.16 6.01 8.24
CA LEU A 123 -4.35 4.97 8.87
C LEU A 123 -2.91 5.43 9.11
N ARG A 124 -2.29 6.06 8.11
CA ARG A 124 -0.93 6.61 8.25
C ARG A 124 -0.86 7.72 9.31
N SER A 125 -1.88 8.58 9.37
CA SER A 125 -1.97 9.63 10.39
C SER A 125 -2.24 9.07 11.79
N TRP A 126 -2.98 7.96 11.88
CA TRP A 126 -3.30 7.32 13.15
C TRP A 126 -2.06 6.75 13.84
N GLU A 127 -1.07 6.25 13.08
CA GLU A 127 0.22 5.81 13.63
C GLU A 127 0.85 6.88 14.53
N HIS A 128 0.86 8.16 14.09
CA HIS A 128 1.39 9.27 14.89
C HIS A 128 0.52 9.66 16.08
N THR A 129 -0.79 9.44 15.96
CA THR A 129 -1.72 9.60 17.08
C THR A 129 -1.40 8.59 18.19
N GLU A 130 -1.18 7.33 17.82
CA GLU A 130 -0.84 6.23 18.73
C GLU A 130 0.55 6.39 19.34
N ASP A 131 1.55 6.76 18.53
CA ASP A 131 2.92 7.08 19.00
C ASP A 131 2.89 8.18 20.08
N SER A 132 1.99 9.15 19.90
CA SER A 132 1.77 10.24 20.86
C SER A 132 0.91 9.85 22.08
N LYS A 133 0.48 8.59 22.17
CA LYS A 133 -0.43 8.06 23.21
C LYS A 133 -1.78 8.80 23.28
N ARG A 134 -2.20 9.39 22.15
CA ARG A 134 -3.48 10.07 22.03
C ARG A 134 -4.54 9.13 21.48
N LYS A 135 -5.81 9.50 21.67
CA LYS A 135 -6.99 8.82 21.11
C LYS A 135 -7.80 9.74 20.20
N THR A 136 -7.22 10.88 19.85
CA THR A 136 -7.85 11.91 19.03
C THR A 136 -6.86 12.31 17.96
N LEU A 137 -7.24 12.06 16.70
CA LEU A 137 -6.48 12.42 15.52
C LEU A 137 -6.45 13.95 15.38
N GLN A 138 -5.27 14.51 15.14
CA GLN A 138 -5.06 15.94 15.01
C GLN A 138 -4.51 16.29 13.62
N ARG A 139 -4.56 17.57 13.28
CA ARG A 139 -4.01 18.08 12.02
C ARG A 139 -2.50 17.87 11.91
N SER A 140 -1.79 17.97 13.03
CA SER A 140 -0.35 17.70 13.12
C SER A 140 0.00 16.26 12.70
N ASP A 141 -0.84 15.27 13.07
CA ASP A 141 -0.64 13.87 12.66
C ASP A 141 -0.70 13.69 11.15
N ILE A 142 -1.68 14.35 10.51
CA ILE A 142 -1.84 14.35 9.05
C ILE A 142 -0.63 15.00 8.39
N SER A 143 -0.15 16.11 8.94
CA SER A 143 1.04 16.79 8.43
C SER A 143 2.27 15.88 8.47
N VAL A 144 2.49 15.15 9.57
CA VAL A 144 3.61 14.21 9.69
C VAL A 144 3.44 13.03 8.74
N ALA A 145 2.24 12.48 8.57
CA ALA A 145 1.98 11.37 7.66
C ALA A 145 2.27 11.73 6.20
N ILE A 146 1.82 12.91 5.75
CA ILE A 146 2.14 13.47 4.42
C ILE A 146 3.65 13.60 4.25
N SER A 147 4.33 14.15 5.25
CA SER A 147 5.76 14.38 5.27
C SER A 147 6.63 13.13 5.16
N ARG A 148 6.11 11.97 5.57
CA ARG A 148 6.80 10.68 5.56
C ARG A 148 6.45 9.84 4.32
N THR A 149 5.54 10.31 3.47
CA THR A 149 4.98 9.55 2.35
C THR A 149 5.19 10.32 1.04
N GLU A 150 6.16 9.90 0.24
CA GLU A 150 6.52 10.59 -1.02
C GLU A 150 5.34 10.74 -1.99
N THR A 151 4.42 9.78 -2.04
CA THR A 151 3.23 9.84 -2.90
C THR A 151 2.23 10.93 -2.49
N TYR A 152 2.39 11.54 -1.32
CA TYR A 152 1.52 12.61 -0.79
C TYR A 152 2.10 14.01 -0.96
N ASP A 153 3.21 14.18 -1.69
CA ASP A 153 3.85 15.50 -1.91
C ASP A 153 2.92 16.54 -2.55
N PHE A 154 1.91 16.10 -3.31
CA PHE A 154 0.89 16.98 -3.87
C PHE A 154 0.04 17.72 -2.81
N LEU A 155 0.16 17.37 -1.53
CA LEU A 155 -0.58 17.98 -0.41
C LEU A 155 0.24 18.97 0.42
N VAL A 156 1.55 19.13 0.14
CA VAL A 156 2.45 19.96 0.96
C VAL A 156 1.96 21.41 1.09
N ASP A 157 1.46 21.99 -0.01
CA ASP A 157 0.94 23.36 -0.03
C ASP A 157 -0.47 23.50 0.58
N ILE A 158 -1.19 22.38 0.74
CA ILE A 158 -2.55 22.35 1.29
C ILE A 158 -2.53 22.13 2.81
N VAL A 159 -1.59 21.31 3.29
CA VAL A 159 -1.43 20.96 4.71
C VAL A 159 -0.06 21.44 5.18
N PRO A 160 0.11 22.75 5.47
CA PRO A 160 1.36 23.28 5.98
C PRO A 160 1.76 22.58 7.28
N ARG A 161 3.06 22.33 7.44
CA ARG A 161 3.62 21.81 8.69
C ARG A 161 3.44 22.84 9.78
N GLU A 162 2.90 22.43 10.92
CA GLU A 162 2.96 23.28 12.10
C GLU A 162 4.42 23.41 12.50
N ASP A 163 4.97 24.62 12.38
CA ASP A 163 6.35 24.91 12.76
C ASP A 163 6.58 24.37 14.18
N MET A 164 7.43 23.34 14.30
CA MET A 164 7.98 22.98 15.59
C MET A 164 8.80 24.17 16.04
N LYS A 165 8.17 25.05 16.83
CA LYS A 165 8.78 26.21 17.44
C LYS A 165 10.01 25.71 18.18
N SER A 166 11.17 25.87 17.55
CA SER A 166 12.44 25.68 18.21
C SER A 166 12.41 26.56 19.46
N PRO A 167 12.68 26.01 20.66
CA PRO A 167 12.82 26.84 21.84
C PRO A 167 14.09 27.66 21.64
N ALA A 168 13.96 28.79 20.96
CA ALA A 168 15.03 29.77 20.84
C ALA A 168 15.35 30.22 22.25
N LYS A 169 16.49 29.71 22.73
CA LYS A 169 17.28 30.13 23.89
C LYS A 169 16.87 31.53 24.34
N LYS A 170 16.15 31.63 25.46
CA LYS A 170 16.19 32.86 26.26
C LYS A 170 17.64 32.98 26.75
N ILE A 171 18.43 33.82 26.08
CA ILE A 171 19.65 34.35 26.67
C ILE A 171 19.16 35.29 27.75
N ASP A 172 19.24 34.81 28.98
CA ASP A 172 19.14 35.60 30.19
C ASP A 172 20.32 36.58 30.19
N GLU A 173 20.05 37.85 29.90
CA GLU A 173 21.02 38.92 30.07
C GLU A 173 20.83 39.51 31.47
N GLY A 174 21.29 38.75 32.46
CA GLY A 174 21.51 39.22 33.82
C GLY A 174 22.97 39.61 34.03
N GLY A 175 23.21 40.89 34.35
CA GLY A 175 24.35 41.31 35.17
C GLY A 175 25.31 42.33 34.54
N GLY A 176 25.38 43.51 35.14
CA GLY A 176 26.43 44.49 34.86
C GLY A 176 26.24 45.81 35.58
N GLY A 177 26.38 45.80 36.92
CA GLY A 177 26.57 47.03 37.69
C GLY A 177 27.99 47.58 37.51
N GLY A 178 28.14 48.89 37.68
CA GLY A 178 29.43 49.56 37.86
C GLY A 178 29.53 50.90 37.14
N GLY A 179 29.65 51.99 37.92
CA GLY A 179 29.95 53.33 37.44
C GLY A 179 29.22 54.42 38.18
#